data_AF-A0AA35USL5-F1
#
_entry.id   AF-A0AA35USL5-F1
#
_cell.length_a   1.000
_cell.length_b   1.000
_cell.length_c   1.000
_cell.angle_alpha   90.00
_cell.angle_beta   90.00
_cell.angle_gamma   90.00
#
_symmetry.space_group_name_H-M   'P 1'
#
loop_
_entity.id
_entity.type
_entity.pdbx_description
1 polymer ?
#
loop_
_entity_poly.entity_id
_entity_poly.type
_entity_poly.pdbx_seq_one_letter_code
_entity_poly.pdbx_strand_id
1 'polypeptide(L)'
;MSNERYPQDLAVSLQDFEASGWKDAIAPATREGYSAMWLALSSAARTAIEQGRVAHGKVLWLLADACSMMLVPSSTNEPFKPFAVFHDRRSVIPDDLLDTDIAFFAEIVDAVDDNWLKARLSDLLWLKGEPRNTAFALKAIDAYRRLPLDADTWVHGGCECWSRAISLARMLKTAAGDRLQQMEASIVTAFNAAKRDDGFLGLWLADLLKSNGLGRDHRVGVARKLEALAREFDGAGDLHRAREYFSSAAEWYRTIPDAAKAAEMTVAVAEGWVKEAVAQTASESPSHMVAASIFENVIQTYRTVPRAERSTHQVDARIAELRDHLNDSGERALGEMVLIQTPGVDITQLIESARKSVTGKSAQLALLAFANLHRGANTEELRKNAIERMRRYPLQSLFAAMGMSRDGRVIAKCPPMMKPRAINEHEIVR
;
A
#
# COMPACT_ATOMS: atom_id res chain seq x y z
N MET A 1 29.53 1.48 25.23
CA MET A 1 28.62 1.23 26.36
C MET A 1 27.92 -0.07 26.07
N SER A 2 27.97 -1.05 26.98
CA SER A 2 27.36 -2.36 26.76
C SER A 2 25.87 -2.16 26.50
N ASN A 3 25.41 -2.56 25.31
CA ASN A 3 24.02 -2.43 24.87
C ASN A 3 23.16 -3.60 25.37
N GLU A 4 23.65 -4.27 26.43
CA GLU A 4 23.11 -5.50 26.95
C GLU A 4 21.98 -5.19 27.95
N ARG A 5 20.75 -5.52 27.54
CA ARG A 5 19.53 -5.23 28.32
C ARG A 5 19.48 -6.03 29.63
N TYR A 6 20.06 -7.22 29.64
CA TYR A 6 20.15 -8.15 30.75
C TYR A 6 21.24 -9.20 30.44
N PRO A 7 21.83 -9.87 31.45
CA PRO A 7 22.80 -10.94 31.21
C PRO A 7 22.19 -12.05 30.34
N GLN A 8 22.88 -12.44 29.27
CA GLN A 8 22.36 -13.45 28.33
C GLN A 8 22.09 -14.81 29.01
N ASP A 9 22.93 -15.20 29.95
CA ASP A 9 22.88 -16.46 30.71
C ASP A 9 21.85 -16.47 31.85
N LEU A 10 21.16 -15.36 32.10
CA LEU A 10 20.13 -15.28 33.13
C LEU A 10 18.94 -16.17 32.77
N ALA A 11 18.75 -17.29 33.47
CA ALA A 11 17.56 -18.11 33.34
C ALA A 11 16.32 -17.40 33.92
N VAL A 12 15.17 -17.54 33.27
CA VAL A 12 13.86 -17.07 33.74
C VAL A 12 12.89 -18.25 33.76
N SER A 13 11.95 -18.23 34.70
CA SER A 13 10.99 -19.30 34.97
C SER A 13 9.54 -18.85 34.83
N LEU A 14 8.58 -19.78 34.85
CA LEU A 14 7.17 -19.44 34.95
C LEU A 14 6.84 -18.52 36.13
N GLN A 15 7.52 -18.69 37.28
CA GLN A 15 7.31 -17.85 38.45
C GLN A 15 7.72 -16.39 38.18
N ASP A 16 8.84 -16.18 37.48
CA ASP A 16 9.28 -14.85 37.06
C ASP A 16 8.28 -14.24 36.06
N PHE A 17 7.69 -15.06 35.19
CA PHE A 17 6.64 -14.62 34.28
C PHE A 17 5.40 -14.14 35.02
N GLU A 18 4.88 -14.94 35.94
CA GLU A 18 3.69 -14.64 36.73
C GLU A 18 3.87 -13.37 37.58
N ALA A 19 5.08 -13.16 38.13
CA ALA A 19 5.42 -12.01 38.96
C ALA A 19 5.94 -10.78 38.17
N SER A 20 6.10 -10.88 36.84
CA SER A 20 6.71 -9.81 36.03
C SER A 20 5.86 -8.54 35.93
N GLY A 21 4.54 -8.65 36.09
CA GLY A 21 3.59 -7.56 35.86
C GLY A 21 3.26 -7.32 34.37
N TRP A 22 3.50 -8.31 33.50
CA TRP A 22 3.25 -8.18 32.05
C TRP A 22 1.80 -7.81 31.72
N LYS A 23 0.81 -8.33 32.47
CA LYS A 23 -0.62 -8.03 32.26
C LYS A 23 -0.92 -6.55 32.45
N ASP A 24 -0.45 -5.98 33.55
CA ASP A 24 -0.61 -4.57 33.85
C ASP A 24 0.11 -3.70 32.81
N ALA A 25 1.27 -4.15 32.33
CA ALA A 25 2.02 -3.45 31.29
C ALA A 25 1.25 -3.38 29.97
N ILE A 26 0.58 -4.45 29.54
CA ILE A 26 -0.11 -4.47 28.23
C ILE A 26 -1.58 -4.04 28.28
N ALA A 27 -2.21 -3.97 29.46
CA ALA A 27 -3.60 -3.58 29.62
C ALA A 27 -4.02 -2.30 28.85
N PRO A 28 -3.21 -1.21 28.82
CA PRO A 28 -3.56 -0.03 28.02
C PRO A 28 -3.34 -0.23 26.50
N ALA A 29 -2.53 -1.21 26.10
CA ALA A 29 -2.05 -1.38 24.72
C ALA A 29 -2.84 -2.44 23.92
N THR A 30 -3.69 -3.24 24.56
CA THR A 30 -4.32 -4.42 23.92
C THR A 30 -5.16 -4.11 22.69
N ARG A 31 -5.71 -2.88 22.60
CA ARG A 31 -6.52 -2.44 21.44
C ARG A 31 -5.69 -1.82 20.32
N GLU A 32 -4.46 -1.41 20.61
CA GLU A 32 -3.56 -0.71 19.68
C GLU A 32 -2.53 -1.66 19.03
N GLY A 33 -2.68 -2.97 19.27
CA GLY A 33 -1.91 -4.02 18.63
C GLY A 33 -0.46 -4.14 19.09
N TYR A 34 0.33 -4.86 18.30
CA TYR A 34 1.68 -5.26 18.71
C TYR A 34 2.67 -4.10 18.92
N SER A 35 2.52 -2.99 18.18
CA SER A 35 3.41 -1.84 18.32
C SER A 35 3.27 -1.18 19.70
N ALA A 36 2.03 -0.98 20.15
CA ALA A 36 1.76 -0.45 21.48
C ALA A 36 2.20 -1.43 22.59
N MET A 37 1.96 -2.73 22.41
CA MET A 37 2.42 -3.76 23.36
C MET A 37 3.94 -3.76 23.49
N TRP A 38 4.66 -3.67 22.36
CA TRP A 38 6.12 -3.57 22.35
C TRP A 38 6.61 -2.36 23.14
N LEU A 39 6.03 -1.18 22.92
CA LEU A 39 6.41 0.05 23.64
C LEU A 39 6.15 -0.09 25.15
N ALA A 40 4.98 -0.59 25.53
CA ALA A 40 4.59 -0.74 26.93
C ALA A 40 5.46 -1.76 27.66
N LEU A 41 5.68 -2.94 27.07
CA LEU A 41 6.55 -3.98 27.62
C LEU A 41 8.01 -3.51 27.71
N SER A 42 8.52 -2.83 26.67
CA SER A 42 9.88 -2.26 26.69
C SER A 42 10.06 -1.21 27.79
N SER A 43 9.00 -0.44 28.08
CA SER A 43 9.01 0.54 29.18
C SER A 43 9.01 -0.16 30.54
N ALA A 44 8.09 -1.11 30.74
CA ALA A 44 8.00 -1.88 31.97
C ALA A 44 9.30 -2.67 32.26
N ALA A 45 9.92 -3.23 31.22
CA ALA A 45 11.18 -3.97 31.32
C ALA A 45 12.31 -3.07 31.86
N ARG A 46 12.46 -1.85 31.32
CA ARG A 46 13.45 -0.86 31.78
C ARG A 46 13.22 -0.50 33.25
N THR A 47 11.98 -0.19 33.62
CA THR A 47 11.63 0.13 35.02
C THR A 47 11.90 -1.03 35.97
N ALA A 48 11.61 -2.28 35.57
CA ALA A 48 11.91 -3.45 36.39
C ALA A 48 13.42 -3.62 36.64
N ILE A 49 14.25 -3.41 35.61
CA ILE A 49 15.71 -3.49 35.73
C ILE A 49 16.25 -2.36 36.61
N GLU A 50 15.76 -1.13 36.44
CA GLU A 50 16.12 0.02 37.29
C GLU A 50 15.78 -0.22 38.77
N GLN A 51 14.72 -0.99 39.05
CA GLN A 51 14.33 -1.41 40.40
C GLN A 51 15.08 -2.65 40.92
N GLY A 52 16.09 -3.15 40.19
CA GLY A 52 16.84 -4.35 40.55
C GLY A 52 16.12 -5.68 40.30
N ARG A 53 14.93 -5.66 39.69
CA ARG A 53 14.14 -6.85 39.34
C ARG A 53 14.55 -7.40 37.97
N VAL A 54 15.81 -7.79 37.83
CA VAL A 54 16.42 -8.14 36.53
C VAL A 54 15.73 -9.31 35.83
N ALA A 55 15.32 -10.36 36.56
CA ALA A 55 14.59 -11.50 35.99
C ALA A 55 13.25 -11.08 35.37
N HIS A 56 12.44 -10.30 36.10
CA HIS A 56 11.20 -9.71 35.58
C HIS A 56 11.48 -8.82 34.36
N GLY A 57 12.57 -8.04 34.40
CA GLY A 57 13.03 -7.23 33.28
C GLY A 57 13.33 -8.06 32.02
N LYS A 58 14.03 -9.18 32.16
CA LYS A 58 14.31 -10.11 31.06
C LYS A 58 13.02 -10.69 30.49
N VAL A 59 12.08 -11.15 31.33
CA VAL A 59 10.77 -11.63 30.87
C VAL A 59 10.08 -10.57 30.01
N LEU A 60 9.94 -9.35 30.53
CA LEU A 60 9.24 -8.27 29.84
C LEU A 60 9.92 -7.90 28.51
N TRP A 61 11.25 -7.91 28.46
CA TRP A 61 11.98 -7.69 27.21
C TRP A 61 11.77 -8.80 26.19
N LEU A 62 11.76 -10.08 26.59
CA LEU A 62 11.48 -11.18 25.66
C LEU A 62 10.07 -11.06 25.04
N LEU A 63 9.07 -10.70 25.85
CA LEU A 63 7.72 -10.43 25.37
C LEU A 63 7.69 -9.21 24.44
N ALA A 64 8.44 -8.15 24.78
CA ALA A 64 8.56 -6.95 23.96
C ALA A 64 9.19 -7.28 22.59
N ASP A 65 10.27 -8.05 22.58
CA ASP A 65 10.98 -8.44 21.37
C ASP A 65 10.10 -9.31 20.46
N ALA A 66 9.32 -10.24 21.04
CA ALA A 66 8.30 -10.99 20.31
C ALA A 66 7.24 -10.08 19.65
N CYS A 67 6.82 -9.02 20.35
CA CYS A 67 5.85 -8.03 19.82
C CYS A 67 6.46 -7.02 18.84
N SER A 68 7.79 -6.86 18.81
CA SER A 68 8.45 -5.85 17.96
C SER A 68 8.46 -6.21 16.47
N MET A 69 8.24 -7.48 16.12
CA MET A 69 8.43 -7.99 14.76
C MET A 69 7.23 -7.70 13.85
N MET A 70 7.49 -7.14 12.68
CA MET A 70 6.47 -6.89 11.66
C MET A 70 6.00 -8.21 11.06
N LEU A 71 4.70 -8.49 11.15
CA LEU A 71 4.09 -9.69 10.56
C LEU A 71 3.81 -9.45 9.07
N VAL A 72 4.28 -10.36 8.23
CA VAL A 72 4.10 -10.39 6.77
C VAL A 72 3.46 -11.73 6.39
N PRO A 73 2.11 -11.82 6.41
CA PRO A 73 1.39 -13.10 6.27
C PRO A 73 1.62 -13.82 4.94
N SER A 74 2.00 -13.08 3.89
CA SER A 74 2.33 -13.61 2.57
C SER A 74 3.63 -14.41 2.55
N SER A 75 4.49 -14.24 3.56
CA SER A 75 5.72 -15.02 3.71
C SER A 75 5.46 -16.24 4.58
N THR A 76 5.42 -17.41 3.95
CA THR A 76 5.10 -18.68 4.61
C THR A 76 6.14 -19.08 5.66
N ASN A 77 7.43 -19.01 5.29
CA ASN A 77 8.56 -19.48 6.10
C ASN A 77 9.24 -18.36 6.89
N GLU A 78 9.13 -17.11 6.44
CA GLU A 78 9.71 -15.96 7.13
C GLU A 78 8.63 -14.90 7.39
N PRO A 79 7.59 -15.22 8.18
CA PRO A 79 6.45 -14.33 8.41
C PRO A 79 6.81 -13.12 9.26
N PHE A 80 7.95 -13.12 9.97
CA PHE A 80 8.34 -12.07 10.89
C PHE A 80 9.57 -11.34 10.38
N LYS A 81 9.40 -10.07 10.04
CA LYS A 81 10.44 -9.19 9.50
C LYS A 81 10.86 -8.14 10.51
N PRO A 82 12.08 -7.60 10.39
CA PRO A 82 12.50 -6.50 11.24
C PRO A 82 11.59 -5.28 10.99
N PHE A 83 11.13 -4.64 12.05
CA PHE A 83 10.42 -3.36 12.03
C PHE A 83 11.32 -2.22 11.52
N ALA A 84 12.60 -2.22 11.89
CA ALA A 84 13.55 -1.20 11.47
C ALA A 84 14.86 -1.81 10.98
N VAL A 85 15.40 -1.28 9.88
CA VAL A 85 16.69 -1.66 9.30
C VAL A 85 17.51 -0.40 9.04
N PHE A 86 18.64 -0.29 9.72
CA PHE A 86 19.68 0.73 9.55
C PHE A 86 20.95 0.03 9.03
N HIS A 87 21.81 0.76 8.30
CA HIS A 87 22.95 0.17 7.55
C HIS A 87 23.65 -1.04 8.19
N ASP A 88 24.01 -0.95 9.47
CA ASP A 88 24.73 -1.98 10.24
C ASP A 88 23.85 -2.73 11.26
N ARG A 89 22.56 -2.37 11.42
CA ARG A 89 21.71 -2.86 12.53
C ARG A 89 20.26 -3.03 12.09
N ARG A 90 19.59 -4.04 12.65
CA ARG A 90 18.14 -4.21 12.50
C ARG A 90 17.49 -4.48 13.83
N SER A 91 16.18 -4.27 13.90
CA SER A 91 15.37 -4.79 15.00
C SER A 91 15.36 -6.32 15.01
N VAL A 92 14.88 -6.89 16.13
CA VAL A 92 14.83 -8.32 16.39
C VAL A 92 14.00 -9.06 15.33
N ILE A 93 14.43 -10.27 14.98
CA ILE A 93 13.70 -11.28 14.20
C ILE A 93 13.75 -12.63 14.92
N PRO A 94 13.00 -13.66 14.49
CA PRO A 94 12.96 -14.95 15.18
C PRO A 94 14.33 -15.64 15.32
N ASP A 95 15.26 -15.42 14.39
CA ASP A 95 16.60 -16.02 14.43
C ASP A 95 17.53 -15.40 15.47
N ASP A 96 17.16 -14.26 16.06
CA ASP A 96 17.93 -13.66 17.15
C ASP A 96 17.54 -14.23 18.53
N LEU A 97 16.43 -14.98 18.61
CA LEU A 97 15.97 -15.61 19.85
C LEU A 97 16.78 -16.87 20.14
N LEU A 98 17.21 -17.05 21.39
CA LEU A 98 17.95 -18.22 21.81
C LEU A 98 17.01 -19.42 21.99
N ASP A 99 17.53 -20.64 21.88
CA ASP A 99 16.77 -21.87 22.13
C ASP A 99 16.18 -21.87 23.56
N THR A 100 16.88 -21.29 24.53
CA THR A 100 16.39 -21.11 25.90
C THR A 100 15.20 -20.14 25.98
N ASP A 101 15.16 -19.11 25.13
CA ASP A 101 14.05 -18.16 25.08
C ASP A 101 12.82 -18.81 24.45
N ILE A 102 13.03 -19.63 23.41
CA ILE A 102 11.97 -20.44 22.78
C ILE A 102 11.42 -21.48 23.76
N ALA A 103 12.28 -22.17 24.52
CA ALA A 103 11.85 -23.11 25.57
C ALA A 103 11.04 -22.40 26.66
N PHE A 104 11.47 -21.21 27.09
CA PHE A 104 10.73 -20.39 28.03
C PHE A 104 9.35 -19.98 27.48
N PHE A 105 9.24 -19.58 26.21
CA PHE A 105 7.94 -19.30 25.59
C PHE A 105 7.01 -20.52 25.63
N ALA A 106 7.54 -21.74 25.43
CA ALA A 106 6.75 -22.96 25.49
C ALA A 106 6.19 -23.23 26.89
N GLU A 107 6.95 -22.88 27.94
CA GLU A 107 6.53 -23.00 29.34
C GLU A 107 5.39 -22.04 29.70
N ILE A 108 5.43 -20.80 29.19
CA ILE A 108 4.49 -19.75 29.60
C ILE A 108 3.25 -19.61 28.72
N VAL A 109 3.26 -20.10 27.46
CA VAL A 109 2.23 -19.78 26.46
C VAL A 109 0.81 -20.15 26.89
N ASP A 110 0.66 -21.18 27.74
CA ASP A 110 -0.63 -21.62 28.27
C ASP A 110 -1.14 -20.76 29.43
N ALA A 111 -0.25 -20.06 30.13
CA ALA A 111 -0.59 -19.11 31.18
C ALA A 111 -0.95 -17.70 30.65
N VAL A 112 -0.61 -17.39 29.39
CA VAL A 112 -0.98 -16.13 28.73
C VAL A 112 -2.49 -16.15 28.46
N ASP A 113 -3.25 -15.13 28.87
CA ASP A 113 -4.70 -15.02 28.61
C ASP A 113 -5.06 -13.96 27.56
N ASP A 114 -4.11 -13.09 27.19
CA ASP A 114 -4.26 -12.15 26.08
C ASP A 114 -4.11 -12.83 24.71
N ASN A 115 -5.06 -12.58 23.80
CA ASN A 115 -5.08 -13.24 22.49
C ASN A 115 -3.95 -12.76 21.56
N TRP A 116 -3.55 -11.48 21.63
CA TRP A 116 -2.45 -10.97 20.81
C TRP A 116 -1.13 -11.64 21.21
N LEU A 117 -0.78 -11.56 22.49
CA LEU A 117 0.47 -12.16 22.98
C LEU A 117 0.49 -13.67 22.80
N LYS A 118 -0.62 -14.36 23.12
CA LYS A 118 -0.72 -15.82 22.94
C LYS A 118 -0.51 -16.20 21.48
N ALA A 119 -1.11 -15.49 20.54
CA ALA A 119 -0.96 -15.79 19.12
C ALA A 119 0.50 -15.61 18.67
N ARG A 120 1.14 -14.50 19.08
CA ARG A 120 2.53 -14.21 18.72
C ARG A 120 3.50 -15.27 19.24
N LEU A 121 3.42 -15.60 20.53
CA LEU A 121 4.28 -16.61 21.13
C LEU A 121 4.04 -17.98 20.50
N SER A 122 2.78 -18.35 20.26
CA SER A 122 2.43 -19.62 19.61
C SER A 122 2.96 -19.72 18.17
N ASP A 123 2.93 -18.63 17.39
CA ASP A 123 3.43 -18.61 16.02
C ASP A 123 4.98 -18.64 15.99
N LEU A 124 5.66 -17.98 16.94
CA LEU A 124 7.11 -18.11 17.12
C LEU A 124 7.51 -19.52 17.52
N LEU A 125 6.78 -20.16 18.45
CA LEU A 125 6.99 -21.55 18.85
C LEU A 125 6.77 -22.53 17.69
N TRP A 126 5.77 -22.27 16.83
CA TRP A 126 5.60 -23.05 15.61
C TRP A 126 6.76 -22.90 14.62
N LEU A 127 7.35 -21.71 14.54
CA LEU A 127 8.42 -21.39 13.60
C LEU A 127 9.79 -21.89 14.06
N LYS A 128 10.09 -21.78 15.35
CA LYS A 128 11.43 -21.99 15.92
C LYS A 128 11.52 -23.16 16.91
N GLY A 129 10.39 -23.72 17.36
CA GLY A 129 10.39 -24.82 18.30
C GLY A 129 10.86 -26.12 17.67
N GLU A 130 11.79 -26.80 18.36
CA GLU A 130 12.32 -28.10 17.97
C GLU A 130 12.08 -29.14 19.08
N PRO A 131 11.48 -30.32 18.78
CA PRO A 131 10.92 -30.70 17.49
C PRO A 131 9.65 -29.91 17.15
N ARG A 132 9.40 -29.73 15.85
CA ARG A 132 8.23 -28.99 15.36
C ARG A 132 6.91 -29.59 15.88
N ASN A 133 6.12 -28.77 16.58
CA ASN A 133 4.86 -29.18 17.21
C ASN A 133 3.67 -28.42 16.62
N THR A 134 2.78 -29.15 15.95
CA THR A 134 1.57 -28.60 15.30
C THR A 134 0.58 -27.98 16.30
N ALA A 135 0.62 -28.35 17.58
CA ALA A 135 -0.23 -27.77 18.60
C ALA A 135 -0.01 -26.25 18.74
N PHE A 136 1.22 -25.76 18.56
CA PHE A 136 1.51 -24.32 18.62
C PHE A 136 0.92 -23.57 17.43
N ALA A 137 0.95 -24.14 16.22
CA ALA A 137 0.28 -23.56 15.07
C ALA A 137 -1.24 -23.47 15.29
N LEU A 138 -1.84 -24.50 15.87
CA LEU A 138 -3.28 -24.50 16.20
C LEU A 138 -3.62 -23.45 17.27
N LYS A 139 -2.80 -23.32 18.33
CA LYS A 139 -2.94 -22.27 19.35
C LYS A 139 -2.83 -20.87 18.73
N ALA A 140 -1.89 -20.66 17.79
CA ALA A 140 -1.74 -19.41 17.08
C ALA A 140 -3.00 -19.07 16.25
N ILE A 141 -3.50 -20.02 15.46
CA ILE A 141 -4.74 -19.85 14.69
C ILE A 141 -5.91 -19.51 15.63
N ASP A 142 -6.04 -20.25 16.73
CA ASP A 142 -7.13 -20.08 17.69
C ASP A 142 -7.10 -18.74 18.42
N ALA A 143 -5.91 -18.20 18.70
CA ALA A 143 -5.75 -16.90 19.31
C ALA A 143 -5.94 -15.76 18.29
N TYR A 144 -5.36 -15.85 17.08
CA TYR A 144 -5.53 -14.84 16.04
C TYR A 144 -7.00 -14.66 15.63
N ARG A 145 -7.77 -15.76 15.49
CA ARG A 145 -9.19 -15.70 15.08
C ARG A 145 -10.15 -15.21 16.18
N ARG A 146 -9.64 -14.96 17.40
CA ARG A 146 -10.40 -14.33 18.49
C ARG A 146 -10.24 -12.82 18.50
N LEU A 147 -9.32 -12.26 17.70
CA LEU A 147 -9.18 -10.82 17.58
C LEU A 147 -10.45 -10.23 16.91
N PRO A 148 -10.99 -9.12 17.43
CA PRO A 148 -12.17 -8.48 16.87
C PRO A 148 -12.03 -8.16 15.38
N LEU A 149 -13.13 -8.31 14.63
CA LEU A 149 -13.26 -7.91 13.23
C LEU A 149 -13.96 -6.54 13.14
N ASP A 150 -13.37 -5.53 13.80
CA ASP A 150 -13.82 -4.14 13.77
C ASP A 150 -12.75 -3.22 13.14
N ALA A 151 -13.16 -2.01 12.77
CA ALA A 151 -12.29 -1.08 12.04
C ALA A 151 -11.03 -0.68 12.84
N ASP A 152 -11.16 -0.54 14.15
CA ASP A 152 -10.07 -0.13 15.05
C ASP A 152 -9.01 -1.23 15.16
N THR A 153 -9.41 -2.46 15.47
CA THR A 153 -8.51 -3.61 15.55
C THR A 153 -7.87 -3.90 14.18
N TRP A 154 -8.63 -3.72 13.10
CA TRP A 154 -8.16 -4.01 11.74
C TRP A 154 -6.92 -3.20 11.36
N VAL A 155 -6.95 -1.87 11.59
CA VAL A 155 -5.85 -0.97 11.22
C VAL A 155 -4.64 -1.08 12.15
N HIS A 156 -4.81 -1.68 13.34
CA HIS A 156 -3.75 -1.91 14.32
C HIS A 156 -3.12 -3.31 14.23
N GLY A 157 -3.14 -3.95 13.04
CA GLY A 157 -2.48 -5.23 12.79
C GLY A 157 -3.42 -6.44 12.79
N GLY A 158 -4.72 -6.23 13.01
CA GLY A 158 -5.72 -7.30 12.99
C GLY A 158 -5.81 -7.95 11.61
N CYS A 159 -5.64 -7.18 10.54
CA CYS A 159 -5.73 -7.70 9.17
C CYS A 159 -4.60 -8.72 8.87
N GLU A 160 -3.39 -8.47 9.35
CA GLU A 160 -2.25 -9.38 9.21
C GLU A 160 -2.46 -10.64 10.05
N CYS A 161 -3.00 -10.49 11.26
CA CYS A 161 -3.31 -11.61 12.16
C CYS A 161 -4.32 -12.57 11.54
N TRP A 162 -5.44 -12.06 11.01
CA TRP A 162 -6.45 -12.87 10.33
C TRP A 162 -5.89 -13.52 9.06
N SER A 163 -5.12 -12.77 8.27
CA SER A 163 -4.45 -13.31 7.08
C SER A 163 -3.46 -14.43 7.43
N ARG A 164 -2.71 -14.29 8.53
CA ARG A 164 -1.78 -15.29 9.02
C ARG A 164 -2.49 -16.54 9.54
N ALA A 165 -3.61 -16.38 10.25
CA ALA A 165 -4.43 -17.50 10.70
C ALA A 165 -4.96 -18.35 9.52
N ILE A 166 -5.43 -17.70 8.46
CA ILE A 166 -5.85 -18.38 7.21
C ILE A 166 -4.68 -19.11 6.55
N SER A 167 -3.51 -18.44 6.46
CA SER A 167 -2.29 -19.03 5.89
C SER A 167 -1.83 -20.27 6.67
N LEU A 168 -1.81 -20.20 8.01
CA LEU A 168 -1.49 -21.33 8.88
C LEU A 168 -2.50 -22.47 8.73
N ALA A 169 -3.80 -22.18 8.71
CA ALA A 169 -4.82 -23.21 8.52
C ALA A 169 -4.65 -23.95 7.19
N ARG A 170 -4.30 -23.24 6.12
CA ARG A 170 -3.98 -23.85 4.81
C ARG A 170 -2.73 -24.71 4.84
N MET A 171 -1.68 -24.23 5.51
CA MET A 171 -0.42 -24.97 5.67
C MET A 171 -0.66 -26.31 6.36
N LEU A 172 -1.49 -26.32 7.42
CA LEU A 172 -1.81 -27.52 8.20
C LEU A 172 -2.79 -28.47 7.49
N LYS A 173 -3.52 -28.01 6.47
CA LYS A 173 -4.50 -28.81 5.72
C LYS A 173 -5.50 -29.50 6.67
N THR A 174 -5.60 -30.83 6.63
CA THR A 174 -6.51 -31.62 7.47
C THR A 174 -6.25 -31.45 8.96
N ALA A 175 -5.01 -31.16 9.38
CA ALA A 175 -4.68 -30.94 10.78
C ALA A 175 -5.31 -29.66 11.36
N ALA A 176 -5.70 -28.69 10.52
CA ALA A 176 -6.41 -27.49 10.97
C ALA A 176 -7.86 -27.79 11.40
N GLY A 177 -8.43 -28.94 11.00
CA GLY A 177 -9.83 -29.28 11.22
C GLY A 177 -10.76 -28.30 10.50
N ASP A 178 -11.80 -27.85 11.20
CA ASP A 178 -12.83 -26.94 10.71
C ASP A 178 -12.49 -25.45 10.89
N ARG A 179 -11.29 -25.11 11.38
CA ARG A 179 -10.89 -23.73 11.69
C ARG A 179 -11.02 -22.77 10.51
N LEU A 180 -10.71 -23.22 9.29
CA LEU A 180 -10.84 -22.39 8.10
C LEU A 180 -12.31 -22.05 7.81
N GLN A 181 -13.22 -23.01 7.97
CA GLN A 181 -14.66 -22.82 7.81
C GLN A 181 -15.21 -21.89 8.89
N GLN A 182 -14.77 -22.06 10.14
CA GLN A 182 -15.14 -21.17 11.23
C GLN A 182 -14.65 -19.73 11.00
N MET A 183 -13.42 -19.55 10.50
CA MET A 183 -12.91 -18.22 10.14
C MET A 183 -13.72 -17.58 9.01
N GLU A 184 -14.05 -18.33 7.96
CA GLU A 184 -14.93 -17.85 6.88
C GLU A 184 -16.29 -17.41 7.41
N ALA A 185 -16.92 -18.21 8.28
CA ALA A 185 -18.21 -17.87 8.89
C ALA A 185 -18.13 -16.60 9.76
N SER A 186 -17.06 -16.43 10.54
CA SER A 186 -16.83 -15.21 11.33
C SER A 186 -16.65 -13.97 10.45
N ILE A 187 -15.85 -14.06 9.38
CA ILE A 187 -15.62 -12.96 8.45
C ILE A 187 -16.92 -12.58 7.73
N VAL A 188 -17.69 -13.57 7.25
CA VAL A 188 -18.99 -13.34 6.62
C VAL A 188 -19.98 -12.70 7.59
N THR A 189 -20.00 -13.13 8.85
CA THR A 189 -20.86 -12.55 9.90
C THR A 189 -20.49 -11.08 10.16
N ALA A 190 -19.21 -10.79 10.36
CA ALA A 190 -18.72 -9.42 10.56
C ALA A 190 -19.00 -8.54 9.33
N PHE A 191 -18.75 -9.05 8.13
CA PHE A 191 -19.07 -8.36 6.88
C PHE A 191 -20.57 -8.04 6.78
N ASN A 192 -21.44 -9.01 7.12
CA ASN A 192 -22.89 -8.80 7.13
C ASN A 192 -23.35 -7.84 8.24
N ALA A 193 -22.57 -7.64 9.30
CA ALA A 193 -22.86 -6.66 10.35
C ALA A 193 -22.33 -5.25 10.03
N ALA A 194 -21.32 -5.12 9.16
CA ALA A 194 -20.68 -3.85 8.82
C ALA A 194 -21.68 -2.83 8.25
N LYS A 195 -21.51 -1.56 8.66
CA LYS A 195 -22.36 -0.41 8.32
C LYS A 195 -21.53 0.69 7.69
N ARG A 196 -22.19 1.70 7.13
CA ARG A 196 -21.54 2.90 6.57
C ARG A 196 -20.60 3.59 7.57
N ASP A 197 -20.99 3.66 8.85
CA ASP A 197 -20.21 4.32 9.89
C ASP A 197 -18.90 3.57 10.22
N ASP A 198 -18.78 2.30 9.83
CA ASP A 198 -17.52 1.52 9.93
C ASP A 198 -16.51 1.87 8.80
N GLY A 199 -16.85 2.82 7.93
CA GLY A 199 -15.96 3.32 6.88
C GLY A 199 -15.57 2.25 5.87
N PHE A 200 -14.31 1.83 5.90
CA PHE A 200 -13.75 0.84 4.95
C PHE A 200 -13.82 -0.61 5.44
N LEU A 201 -14.35 -0.88 6.65
CA LEU A 201 -14.37 -2.24 7.20
C LEU A 201 -15.04 -3.26 6.28
N GLY A 202 -16.21 -2.92 5.72
CA GLY A 202 -16.93 -3.81 4.79
C GLY A 202 -16.11 -4.14 3.55
N LEU A 203 -15.40 -3.16 3.00
CA LEU A 203 -14.49 -3.35 1.87
C LEU A 203 -13.32 -4.28 2.23
N TRP A 204 -12.68 -4.06 3.37
CA TRP A 204 -11.53 -4.85 3.81
C TRP A 204 -11.89 -6.31 4.09
N LEU A 205 -13.04 -6.56 4.73
CA LEU A 205 -13.53 -7.93 4.98
C LEU A 205 -13.89 -8.65 3.67
N ALA A 206 -14.48 -7.94 2.70
CA ALA A 206 -14.75 -8.49 1.39
C ALA A 206 -13.45 -8.83 0.64
N ASP A 207 -12.42 -7.98 0.72
CA ASP A 207 -11.12 -8.26 0.12
C ASP A 207 -10.43 -9.45 0.79
N LEU A 208 -10.51 -9.57 2.12
CA LEU A 208 -9.97 -10.72 2.86
C LEU A 208 -10.61 -12.03 2.40
N LEU A 209 -11.94 -12.06 2.20
CA LEU A 209 -12.63 -13.22 1.65
C LEU A 209 -12.13 -13.53 0.22
N LYS A 210 -12.13 -12.51 -0.65
CA LYS A 210 -11.82 -12.66 -2.07
C LYS A 210 -10.38 -13.10 -2.33
N SER A 211 -9.41 -12.41 -1.72
CA SER A 211 -7.97 -12.72 -1.84
C SER A 211 -7.62 -14.13 -1.34
N ASN A 212 -8.46 -14.66 -0.44
CA ASN A 212 -8.37 -16.02 0.06
C ASN A 212 -9.37 -16.98 -0.64
N GLY A 213 -10.11 -16.57 -1.66
CA GLY A 213 -11.08 -17.46 -2.32
C GLY A 213 -12.12 -18.08 -1.37
N LEU A 214 -12.41 -17.41 -0.26
CA LEU A 214 -13.47 -17.69 0.71
C LEU A 214 -14.76 -16.93 0.31
N GLY A 215 -15.88 -17.25 0.94
CA GLY A 215 -17.17 -16.60 0.72
C GLY A 215 -17.85 -17.02 -0.59
N ARG A 216 -17.49 -18.19 -1.16
CA ARG A 216 -17.97 -18.62 -2.49
C ARG A 216 -19.49 -18.77 -2.55
N ASP A 217 -20.08 -19.28 -1.48
CA ASP A 217 -21.53 -19.46 -1.35
C ASP A 217 -22.25 -18.16 -1.00
N HIS A 218 -21.49 -17.14 -0.59
CA HIS A 218 -21.99 -15.82 -0.20
C HIS A 218 -21.77 -14.74 -1.27
N ARG A 219 -21.19 -15.07 -2.43
CA ARG A 219 -20.85 -14.12 -3.52
C ARG A 219 -21.97 -13.12 -3.80
N VAL A 220 -23.20 -13.59 -3.98
CA VAL A 220 -24.38 -12.75 -4.29
C VAL A 220 -24.69 -11.78 -3.14
N GLY A 221 -24.63 -12.26 -1.89
CA GLY A 221 -24.86 -11.43 -0.70
C GLY A 221 -23.77 -10.36 -0.54
N VAL A 222 -22.51 -10.74 -0.75
CA VAL A 222 -21.37 -9.82 -0.69
C VAL A 222 -21.48 -8.72 -1.73
N ALA A 223 -21.71 -9.07 -3.01
CA ALA A 223 -21.86 -8.09 -4.08
C ALA A 223 -22.99 -7.08 -3.81
N ARG A 224 -24.17 -7.58 -3.41
CA ARG A 224 -25.34 -6.73 -3.09
C ARG A 224 -25.10 -5.81 -1.90
N LYS A 225 -24.43 -6.31 -0.85
CA LYS A 225 -24.15 -5.51 0.34
C LYS A 225 -23.11 -4.41 0.05
N LEU A 226 -22.06 -4.72 -0.71
CA LEU A 226 -21.10 -3.72 -1.15
C LEU A 226 -21.77 -2.63 -2.01
N GLU A 227 -22.67 -3.01 -2.92
CA GLU A 227 -23.48 -2.06 -3.70
C GLU A 227 -24.36 -1.18 -2.81
N ALA A 228 -25.02 -1.76 -1.80
CA ALA A 228 -25.85 -1.00 -0.88
C ALA A 228 -25.03 0.05 -0.11
N LEU A 229 -23.89 -0.35 0.46
CA LEU A 229 -22.98 0.58 1.14
C LEU A 229 -22.43 1.65 0.19
N ALA A 230 -22.09 1.28 -1.05
CA ALA A 230 -21.63 2.24 -2.05
C ALA A 230 -22.68 3.33 -2.32
N ARG A 231 -23.95 2.95 -2.46
CA ARG A 231 -25.07 3.89 -2.65
C ARG A 231 -25.30 4.75 -1.41
N GLU A 232 -25.14 4.20 -0.21
CA GLU A 232 -25.23 4.98 1.05
C GLU A 232 -24.12 6.05 1.16
N PHE A 233 -22.88 5.71 0.80
CA PHE A 233 -21.77 6.68 0.74
C PHE A 233 -22.00 7.74 -0.34
N ASP A 234 -22.43 7.33 -1.54
CA ASP A 234 -22.71 8.26 -2.65
C ASP A 234 -23.82 9.25 -2.28
N GLY A 235 -24.90 8.78 -1.66
CA GLY A 235 -26.00 9.62 -1.18
C GLY A 235 -25.60 10.58 -0.05
N ALA A 236 -24.56 10.24 0.72
CA ALA A 236 -23.98 11.11 1.75
C ALA A 236 -22.91 12.08 1.20
N GLY A 237 -22.55 12.00 -0.09
CA GLY A 237 -21.52 12.82 -0.72
C GLY A 237 -20.08 12.34 -0.45
N ASP A 238 -19.89 11.18 0.17
CA ASP A 238 -18.56 10.57 0.33
C ASP A 238 -18.17 9.82 -0.95
N LEU A 239 -17.82 10.62 -1.97
CA LEU A 239 -17.53 10.11 -3.32
C LEU A 239 -16.34 9.15 -3.35
N HIS A 240 -15.34 9.35 -2.48
CA HIS A 240 -14.18 8.47 -2.44
C HIS A 240 -14.56 7.07 -1.97
N ARG A 241 -15.22 6.94 -0.81
CA ARG A 241 -15.66 5.62 -0.32
C ARG A 241 -16.67 4.98 -1.25
N ALA A 242 -17.62 5.76 -1.80
CA ALA A 242 -18.59 5.25 -2.74
C ALA A 242 -17.91 4.53 -3.93
N ARG A 243 -16.88 5.15 -4.53
CA ARG A 243 -16.16 4.54 -5.65
C ARG A 243 -15.41 3.28 -5.28
N GLU A 244 -14.75 3.24 -4.12
CA GLU A 244 -14.04 2.02 -3.67
C GLU A 244 -15.01 0.86 -3.45
N TYR A 245 -16.18 1.12 -2.85
CA TYR A 245 -17.22 0.11 -2.67
C TYR A 245 -17.88 -0.31 -3.99
N PHE A 246 -18.17 0.62 -4.92
CA PHE A 246 -18.67 0.26 -6.25
C PHE A 246 -17.66 -0.57 -7.04
N SER A 247 -16.37 -0.24 -6.96
CA SER A 247 -15.29 -1.00 -7.61
C SER A 247 -15.27 -2.44 -7.09
N SER A 248 -15.27 -2.63 -5.77
CA SER A 248 -15.30 -3.96 -5.16
C SER A 248 -16.59 -4.72 -5.48
N ALA A 249 -17.76 -4.05 -5.47
CA ALA A 249 -19.02 -4.66 -5.89
C ALA A 249 -18.95 -5.16 -7.34
N ALA A 250 -18.38 -4.36 -8.25
CA ALA A 250 -18.19 -4.77 -9.65
C ALA A 250 -17.32 -6.03 -9.77
N GLU A 251 -16.25 -6.12 -8.98
CA GLU A 251 -15.39 -7.31 -8.94
C GLU A 251 -16.12 -8.55 -8.44
N TRP A 252 -16.93 -8.42 -7.38
CA TRP A 252 -17.73 -9.52 -6.86
C TRP A 252 -18.84 -9.94 -7.83
N TYR A 253 -19.52 -8.99 -8.49
CA TYR A 253 -20.48 -9.31 -9.55
C TYR A 253 -19.84 -10.04 -10.73
N ARG A 254 -18.59 -9.75 -11.08
CA ARG A 254 -17.84 -10.52 -12.10
C ARG A 254 -17.54 -11.96 -11.69
N THR A 255 -17.55 -12.27 -10.39
CA THR A 255 -17.41 -13.67 -9.92
C THR A 255 -18.72 -14.46 -10.02
N ILE A 256 -19.82 -13.80 -10.38
CA ILE A 256 -21.17 -14.33 -10.58
C ILE A 256 -21.48 -14.12 -12.08
N PRO A 257 -22.36 -14.91 -12.72
CA PRO A 257 -22.76 -14.66 -14.11
C PRO A 257 -23.71 -13.45 -14.25
N ASP A 258 -23.37 -12.30 -13.65
CA ASP A 258 -24.15 -11.06 -13.70
C ASP A 258 -23.31 -9.90 -14.27
N ALA A 259 -23.07 -9.97 -15.59
CA ALA A 259 -22.28 -8.98 -16.32
C ALA A 259 -22.94 -7.61 -16.35
N ALA A 260 -24.28 -7.56 -16.36
CA ALA A 260 -25.05 -6.32 -16.34
C ALA A 260 -24.83 -5.55 -15.04
N LYS A 261 -24.92 -6.21 -13.88
CA LYS A 261 -24.61 -5.55 -12.60
C LYS A 261 -23.15 -5.14 -12.48
N ALA A 262 -22.21 -5.96 -12.94
CA ALA A 262 -20.81 -5.57 -12.97
C ALA A 262 -20.55 -4.32 -13.82
N ALA A 263 -21.22 -4.20 -14.97
CA ALA A 263 -21.17 -3.02 -15.82
C ALA A 263 -21.82 -1.80 -15.13
N GLU A 264 -23.00 -1.95 -14.53
CA GLU A 264 -23.68 -0.90 -13.76
C GLU A 264 -22.77 -0.33 -12.66
N MET A 265 -22.10 -1.19 -11.89
CA MET A 265 -21.19 -0.75 -10.83
C MET A 265 -19.95 -0.04 -11.40
N THR A 266 -19.43 -0.51 -12.55
CA THR A 266 -18.30 0.16 -13.24
C THR A 266 -18.68 1.55 -13.74
N VAL A 267 -19.91 1.70 -14.24
CA VAL A 267 -20.49 3.00 -14.63
C VAL A 267 -20.65 3.90 -13.41
N ALA A 268 -21.11 3.36 -12.27
CA ALA A 268 -21.23 4.12 -11.03
C ALA A 268 -19.88 4.65 -10.51
N VAL A 269 -18.80 3.86 -10.64
CA VAL A 269 -17.43 4.35 -10.35
C VAL A 269 -17.07 5.53 -11.26
N ALA A 270 -17.32 5.41 -12.56
CA ALA A 270 -17.02 6.47 -13.52
C ALA A 270 -17.80 7.75 -13.23
N GLU A 271 -19.10 7.65 -12.94
CA GLU A 271 -19.94 8.81 -12.58
C GLU A 271 -19.54 9.42 -11.23
N GLY A 272 -19.07 8.64 -10.27
CA GLY A 272 -18.51 9.16 -9.02
C GLY A 272 -17.28 10.05 -9.25
N TRP A 273 -16.45 9.72 -10.25
CA TRP A 273 -15.33 10.58 -10.67
C TRP A 273 -15.80 11.82 -11.43
N VAL A 274 -16.86 11.72 -12.24
CA VAL A 274 -17.47 12.88 -12.90
C VAL A 274 -17.97 13.89 -11.87
N LYS A 275 -18.68 13.45 -10.83
CA LYS A 275 -19.13 14.31 -9.74
C LYS A 275 -17.97 15.07 -9.08
N GLU A 276 -16.85 14.39 -8.88
CA GLU A 276 -15.64 15.02 -8.33
C GLU A 276 -14.99 16.03 -9.30
N ALA A 277 -14.88 15.70 -10.59
CA ALA A 277 -14.37 16.64 -11.59
C ALA A 277 -15.22 17.91 -11.67
N VAL A 278 -16.55 17.76 -11.67
CA VAL A 278 -17.49 18.89 -11.67
C VAL A 278 -17.33 19.72 -10.40
N ALA A 279 -17.22 19.09 -9.23
CA ALA A 279 -16.98 19.80 -7.97
C ALA A 279 -15.66 20.60 -7.99
N GLN A 280 -14.58 20.06 -8.58
CA GLN A 280 -13.32 20.78 -8.75
C GLN A 280 -13.49 22.04 -9.60
N THR A 281 -14.22 21.94 -10.71
CA THR A 281 -14.48 23.11 -11.59
C THR A 281 -15.44 24.14 -11.00
N ALA A 282 -16.29 23.74 -10.06
CA ALA A 282 -17.29 24.60 -9.42
C ALA A 282 -16.83 25.20 -8.08
N SER A 283 -15.62 24.86 -7.61
CA SER A 283 -15.06 25.34 -6.34
C SER A 283 -14.65 26.82 -6.39
N GLU A 284 -14.40 27.42 -5.22
CA GLU A 284 -13.92 28.81 -5.12
C GLU A 284 -12.54 29.04 -5.77
N SER A 285 -11.76 27.97 -5.93
CA SER A 285 -10.47 27.97 -6.63
C SER A 285 -10.46 26.83 -7.64
N PRO A 286 -11.12 27.01 -8.81
CA PRO A 286 -11.23 25.96 -9.82
C PRO A 286 -9.87 25.43 -10.24
N SER A 287 -9.76 24.11 -10.37
CA SER A 287 -8.60 23.47 -10.99
C SER A 287 -9.04 22.66 -12.21
N HIS A 288 -9.03 23.33 -13.36
CA HIS A 288 -9.29 22.74 -14.66
C HIS A 288 -8.20 21.76 -15.07
N MET A 289 -6.94 21.97 -14.64
CA MET A 289 -5.87 20.97 -14.86
C MET A 289 -6.19 19.64 -14.15
N VAL A 290 -6.64 19.67 -12.89
CA VAL A 290 -7.04 18.47 -12.15
C VAL A 290 -8.31 17.87 -12.77
N ALA A 291 -9.31 18.69 -13.08
CA ALA A 291 -10.55 18.22 -13.72
C ALA A 291 -10.30 17.53 -15.06
N ALA A 292 -9.42 18.08 -15.91
CA ALA A 292 -9.03 17.45 -17.18
C ALA A 292 -8.38 16.07 -16.94
N SER A 293 -7.51 15.94 -15.93
CA SER A 293 -6.93 14.64 -15.56
C SER A 293 -8.01 13.65 -15.08
N ILE A 294 -9.01 14.11 -14.33
CA ILE A 294 -10.10 13.25 -13.87
C ILE A 294 -10.97 12.81 -15.07
N PHE A 295 -11.35 13.72 -15.97
CA PHE A 295 -12.12 13.39 -17.17
C PHE A 295 -11.38 12.37 -18.07
N GLU A 296 -10.06 12.49 -18.22
CA GLU A 296 -9.25 11.49 -18.91
C GLU A 296 -9.43 10.10 -18.27
N ASN A 297 -9.31 10.00 -16.95
CA ASN A 297 -9.48 8.73 -16.20
C ASN A 297 -10.91 8.18 -16.27
N VAL A 298 -11.93 9.03 -16.23
CA VAL A 298 -13.34 8.65 -16.38
C VAL A 298 -13.57 8.00 -17.74
N ILE A 299 -13.07 8.62 -18.82
CA ILE A 299 -13.19 8.07 -20.18
C ILE A 299 -12.52 6.70 -20.29
N GLN A 300 -11.36 6.51 -19.66
CA GLN A 300 -10.70 5.20 -19.63
C GLN A 300 -11.52 4.18 -18.84
N THR A 301 -12.10 4.56 -17.70
CA THR A 301 -12.97 3.70 -16.91
C THR A 301 -14.19 3.25 -17.72
N TYR A 302 -14.86 4.18 -18.41
CA TYR A 302 -15.98 3.85 -19.31
C TYR A 302 -15.60 2.88 -20.43
N ARG A 303 -14.37 2.97 -20.96
CA ARG A 303 -13.89 2.04 -22.00
C ARG A 303 -13.77 0.61 -21.50
N THR A 304 -13.62 0.39 -20.19
CA THR A 304 -13.57 -0.97 -19.59
C THR A 304 -14.94 -1.65 -19.54
N VAL A 305 -16.04 -0.90 -19.71
CA VAL A 305 -17.40 -1.47 -19.75
C VAL A 305 -17.52 -2.44 -20.94
N PRO A 306 -17.97 -3.70 -20.72
CA PRO A 306 -18.11 -4.70 -21.77
C PRO A 306 -18.96 -4.20 -22.94
N ARG A 307 -18.54 -4.51 -24.17
CA ARG A 307 -19.23 -4.05 -25.40
C ARG A 307 -20.71 -4.37 -25.44
N ALA A 308 -21.10 -5.54 -24.92
CA ALA A 308 -22.49 -5.98 -24.86
C ALA A 308 -23.39 -5.08 -24.00
N GLU A 309 -22.82 -4.42 -22.98
CA GLU A 309 -23.56 -3.58 -22.02
C GLU A 309 -23.50 -2.08 -22.36
N ARG A 310 -22.72 -1.69 -23.38
CA ARG A 310 -22.50 -0.27 -23.70
C ARG A 310 -23.76 0.46 -24.15
N SER A 311 -24.62 -0.22 -24.92
CA SER A 311 -25.89 0.35 -25.37
C SER A 311 -26.84 0.59 -24.19
N THR A 312 -26.94 -0.37 -23.26
CA THR A 312 -27.76 -0.29 -22.05
C THR A 312 -27.43 0.94 -21.21
N HIS A 313 -26.14 1.24 -21.05
CA HIS A 313 -25.65 2.36 -20.24
C HIS A 313 -25.29 3.61 -21.04
N GLN A 314 -25.61 3.66 -22.35
CA GLN A 314 -25.30 4.79 -23.24
C GLN A 314 -23.83 5.24 -23.20
N VAL A 315 -22.92 4.28 -23.02
CA VAL A 315 -21.49 4.54 -22.74
C VAL A 315 -20.84 5.40 -23.82
N ASP A 316 -21.11 5.13 -25.09
CA ASP A 316 -20.46 5.85 -26.19
C ASP A 316 -20.93 7.31 -26.27
N ALA A 317 -22.21 7.59 -25.97
CA ALA A 317 -22.74 8.96 -25.88
C ALA A 317 -22.13 9.72 -24.69
N ARG A 318 -22.05 9.06 -23.53
CA ARG A 318 -21.42 9.65 -22.34
C ARG A 318 -19.93 9.92 -22.53
N ILE A 319 -19.20 9.03 -23.22
CA ILE A 319 -17.80 9.28 -23.60
C ILE A 319 -17.67 10.50 -24.52
N ALA A 320 -18.60 10.72 -25.44
CA ALA A 320 -18.56 11.89 -26.32
C ALA A 320 -18.71 13.19 -25.53
N GLU A 321 -19.71 13.27 -24.66
CA GLU A 321 -19.91 14.41 -23.74
C GLU A 321 -18.69 14.66 -22.85
N LEU A 322 -18.10 13.61 -22.28
CA LEU A 322 -16.92 13.73 -21.43
C LEU A 322 -15.68 14.20 -22.20
N ARG A 323 -15.59 13.96 -23.51
CA ARG A 323 -14.52 14.54 -24.34
C ARG A 323 -14.69 16.04 -24.50
N ASP A 324 -15.91 16.52 -24.60
CA ASP A 324 -16.18 17.96 -24.67
C ASP A 324 -15.78 18.64 -23.35
N HIS A 325 -16.14 18.04 -22.21
CA HIS A 325 -15.68 18.50 -20.89
C HIS A 325 -14.16 18.45 -20.72
N LEU A 326 -13.50 17.40 -21.22
CA LEU A 326 -12.05 17.28 -21.22
C LEU A 326 -11.40 18.38 -22.06
N ASN A 327 -11.95 18.69 -23.23
CA ASN A 327 -11.43 19.74 -24.10
C ASN A 327 -11.61 21.12 -23.46
N ASP A 328 -12.81 21.46 -22.95
CA ASP A 328 -13.06 22.74 -22.26
C ASP A 328 -12.15 22.92 -21.03
N SER A 329 -12.00 21.87 -20.21
CA SER A 329 -11.09 21.92 -19.05
C SER A 329 -9.63 22.01 -19.49
N GLY A 330 -9.24 21.32 -20.56
CA GLY A 330 -7.89 21.40 -21.12
C GLY A 330 -7.53 22.81 -21.60
N GLU A 331 -8.45 23.47 -22.33
CA GLU A 331 -8.27 24.84 -22.79
C GLU A 331 -8.13 25.81 -21.60
N ARG A 332 -8.98 25.68 -20.58
CA ARG A 332 -8.94 26.53 -19.38
C ARG A 332 -7.72 26.29 -18.51
N ALA A 333 -7.19 25.05 -18.47
CA ALA A 333 -5.97 24.73 -17.74
C ALA A 333 -4.76 25.54 -18.24
N LEU A 334 -4.75 25.98 -19.51
CA LEU A 334 -3.71 26.89 -20.01
C LEU A 334 -3.72 28.25 -19.29
N GLY A 335 -4.90 28.72 -18.87
CA GLY A 335 -5.04 29.95 -18.08
C GLY A 335 -4.52 29.82 -16.65
N GLU A 336 -4.37 28.59 -16.14
CA GLU A 336 -3.80 28.29 -14.82
C GLU A 336 -2.26 28.25 -14.85
N MET A 337 -1.65 28.22 -16.04
CA MET A 337 -0.21 28.11 -16.19
C MET A 337 0.51 29.43 -15.95
N VAL A 338 1.49 29.43 -15.05
CA VAL A 338 2.37 30.57 -14.80
C VAL A 338 3.57 30.52 -15.74
N LEU A 339 3.83 31.63 -16.44
CA LEU A 339 5.01 31.77 -17.28
C LEU A 339 6.27 31.90 -16.41
N ILE A 340 7.17 30.92 -16.50
CA ILE A 340 8.52 31.00 -15.94
C ILE A 340 9.49 31.26 -17.10
N GLN A 341 9.98 32.49 -17.22
CA GLN A 341 11.02 32.84 -18.18
C GLN A 341 12.40 32.68 -17.54
N THR A 342 13.22 31.79 -18.10
CA THR A 342 14.65 31.77 -17.81
C THR A 342 15.38 32.80 -18.70
N PRO A 343 16.55 33.32 -18.27
CA PRO A 343 17.39 34.12 -19.15
C PRO A 343 17.59 33.43 -20.51
N GLY A 344 17.50 34.19 -21.59
CA GLY A 344 17.74 33.66 -22.94
C GLY A 344 19.12 33.02 -23.02
N VAL A 345 19.23 31.90 -23.74
CA VAL A 345 20.53 31.30 -24.02
C VAL A 345 21.25 32.23 -25.00
N ASP A 346 22.40 32.77 -24.59
CA ASP A 346 23.24 33.55 -25.47
C ASP A 346 23.84 32.64 -26.56
N ILE A 347 23.33 32.78 -27.78
CA ILE A 347 23.80 32.03 -28.95
C ILE A 347 24.78 32.82 -29.82
N THR A 348 25.32 33.94 -29.33
CA THR A 348 26.23 34.81 -30.09
C THR A 348 27.43 34.03 -30.64
N GLN A 349 28.04 33.16 -29.83
CA GLN A 349 29.17 32.32 -30.27
C GLN A 349 28.79 31.34 -31.38
N LEU A 350 27.56 30.78 -31.34
CA LEU A 350 27.05 29.91 -32.40
C LEU A 350 26.86 30.70 -33.71
N ILE A 351 26.33 31.92 -33.63
CA ILE A 351 26.15 32.82 -34.77
C ILE A 351 27.51 33.20 -35.38
N GLU A 352 28.48 33.59 -34.56
CA GLU A 352 29.83 33.96 -35.02
C GLU A 352 30.56 32.78 -35.66
N SER A 353 30.47 31.60 -35.06
CA SER A 353 31.05 30.36 -35.60
C SER A 353 30.41 29.99 -36.93
N ALA A 354 29.09 30.12 -37.05
CA ALA A 354 28.36 29.92 -38.30
C ALA A 354 28.82 30.90 -39.38
N ARG A 355 28.89 32.21 -39.06
CA ARG A 355 29.36 33.27 -39.97
C ARG A 355 30.79 33.00 -40.43
N LYS A 356 31.71 32.69 -39.53
CA LYS A 356 33.10 32.36 -39.87
C LYS A 356 33.19 31.15 -40.78
N SER A 357 32.37 30.13 -40.55
CA SER A 357 32.37 28.88 -41.32
C SER A 357 31.90 29.04 -42.76
N VAL A 358 31.13 30.09 -43.07
CA VAL A 358 30.60 30.37 -44.42
C VAL A 358 31.32 31.52 -45.15
N THR A 359 31.97 32.41 -44.41
CA THR A 359 32.62 33.61 -44.96
C THR A 359 33.78 33.23 -45.90
N GLY A 360 33.84 33.86 -47.07
CA GLY A 360 34.87 33.62 -48.09
C GLY A 360 34.64 32.40 -49.00
N LYS A 361 33.51 31.69 -48.85
CA LYS A 361 33.14 30.55 -49.70
C LYS A 361 32.14 30.95 -50.80
N SER A 362 32.15 30.24 -51.92
CA SER A 362 31.12 30.39 -52.96
C SER A 362 29.75 29.96 -52.42
N ALA A 363 28.65 30.45 -53.00
CA ALA A 363 27.30 30.21 -52.48
C ALA A 363 26.97 28.72 -52.22
N GLN A 364 27.38 27.84 -53.12
CA GLN A 364 27.18 26.39 -53.00
C GLN A 364 27.99 25.79 -51.84
N LEU A 365 29.25 26.22 -51.67
CA LEU A 365 30.13 25.76 -50.59
C LEU A 365 29.78 26.38 -49.24
N ALA A 366 29.27 27.61 -49.23
CA ALA A 366 28.73 28.28 -48.06
C ALA A 366 27.47 27.56 -47.56
N LEU A 367 26.54 27.21 -48.46
CA LEU A 367 25.35 26.44 -48.13
C LEU A 367 25.71 25.04 -47.59
N LEU A 368 26.65 24.35 -48.26
CA LEU A 368 27.14 23.04 -47.79
C LEU A 368 27.80 23.15 -46.41
N ALA A 369 28.62 24.18 -46.17
CA ALA A 369 29.24 24.41 -44.87
C ALA A 369 28.21 24.76 -43.79
N PHE A 370 27.18 25.55 -44.14
CA PHE A 370 26.13 25.95 -43.22
C PHE A 370 25.25 24.76 -42.82
N ALA A 371 24.79 23.97 -43.79
CA ALA A 371 23.96 22.79 -43.56
C ALA A 371 24.68 21.73 -42.69
N ASN A 372 26.01 21.72 -42.69
CA ASN A 372 26.83 20.80 -41.90
C ASN A 372 27.36 21.39 -40.58
N LEU A 373 26.94 22.61 -40.18
CA LEU A 373 27.33 23.21 -38.89
C LEU A 373 26.82 22.41 -37.68
N HIS A 374 25.63 21.84 -37.78
CA HIS A 374 25.04 21.04 -36.72
C HIS A 374 25.02 19.56 -37.13
N ARG A 375 25.93 18.76 -36.57
CA ARG A 375 26.08 17.32 -36.88
C ARG A 375 25.02 16.43 -36.19
N GLY A 376 23.88 17.01 -35.80
CA GLY A 376 22.90 16.38 -34.93
C GLY A 376 23.29 16.44 -33.45
N ALA A 377 22.38 15.97 -32.59
CA ALA A 377 22.61 15.96 -31.16
C ALA A 377 23.52 14.79 -30.75
N ASN A 378 24.60 15.08 -30.03
CA ASN A 378 25.46 14.05 -29.45
C ASN A 378 24.74 13.38 -28.27
N THR A 379 24.33 12.13 -28.45
CA THR A 379 23.54 11.38 -27.46
C THR A 379 24.29 11.15 -26.14
N GLU A 380 25.60 10.91 -26.18
CA GLU A 380 26.42 10.72 -24.98
C GLU A 380 26.53 12.02 -24.17
N GLU A 381 26.73 13.14 -24.86
CA GLU A 381 26.83 14.46 -24.23
C GLU A 381 25.48 14.91 -23.66
N LEU A 382 24.38 14.72 -24.39
CA LEU A 382 23.03 14.97 -23.87
C LEU A 382 22.74 14.12 -22.64
N ARG A 383 23.12 12.84 -22.65
CA ARG A 383 22.96 11.93 -21.50
C ARG A 383 23.77 12.42 -20.30
N LYS A 384 25.03 12.81 -20.51
CA LYS A 384 25.89 13.35 -19.45
C LYS A 384 25.28 14.63 -18.86
N ASN A 385 24.86 15.57 -19.70
CA ASN A 385 24.24 16.82 -19.27
C ASN A 385 22.92 16.60 -18.52
N ALA A 386 22.11 15.62 -18.94
CA ALA A 386 20.90 15.22 -18.23
C ALA A 386 21.22 14.67 -16.83
N ILE A 387 22.22 13.79 -16.70
CA ILE A 387 22.69 13.25 -15.41
C ILE A 387 23.22 14.35 -14.49
N GLU A 388 24.01 15.27 -15.03
CA GLU A 388 24.53 16.42 -14.26
C GLU A 388 23.40 17.34 -13.78
N ARG A 389 22.42 17.64 -14.64
CA ARG A 389 21.21 18.39 -14.24
C ARG A 389 20.42 17.68 -13.13
N MET A 390 20.23 16.37 -13.22
CA MET A 390 19.56 15.59 -12.15
C MET A 390 20.31 15.70 -10.82
N ARG A 391 21.65 15.64 -10.85
CA ARG A 391 22.46 15.81 -9.63
C ARG A 391 22.37 17.22 -9.05
N ARG A 392 22.32 18.23 -9.92
CA ARG A 392 22.29 19.65 -9.53
C ARG A 392 20.91 20.10 -9.03
N TYR A 393 19.83 19.53 -9.59
CA TYR A 393 18.45 19.89 -9.27
C TYR A 393 17.61 18.66 -8.93
N PRO A 394 17.94 17.94 -7.84
CA PRO A 394 17.31 16.66 -7.51
C PRO A 394 15.80 16.78 -7.27
N LEU A 395 15.33 17.91 -6.73
CA LEU A 395 13.90 18.14 -6.54
C LEU A 395 13.13 18.25 -7.86
N GLN A 396 13.71 18.83 -8.91
CA GLN A 396 13.04 18.97 -10.21
C GLN A 396 12.88 17.62 -10.91
N SER A 397 13.83 16.69 -10.77
CA SER A 397 13.73 15.35 -11.34
C SER A 397 12.67 14.46 -10.68
N LEU A 398 12.16 14.84 -9.51
CA LEU A 398 11.13 14.08 -8.79
C LEU A 398 9.71 14.33 -9.31
N PHE A 399 9.50 15.40 -10.07
CA PHE A 399 8.18 15.76 -10.58
C PHE A 399 8.03 15.39 -12.06
N ALA A 400 6.88 14.83 -12.42
CA ALA A 400 6.53 14.61 -13.82
C ALA A 400 6.34 15.96 -14.52
N ALA A 401 6.76 16.06 -15.78
CA ALA A 401 6.46 17.21 -16.63
C ALA A 401 5.46 16.82 -17.72
N MET A 402 4.50 17.71 -18.00
CA MET A 402 3.50 17.49 -19.03
C MET A 402 3.61 18.60 -20.08
N GLY A 403 3.77 18.21 -21.34
CA GLY A 403 3.70 19.12 -22.47
C GLY A 403 2.25 19.20 -22.97
N MET A 404 1.70 20.41 -22.99
CA MET A 404 0.35 20.68 -23.51
C MET A 404 0.44 21.46 -24.82
N SER A 405 -0.45 21.14 -25.74
CA SER A 405 -0.67 21.89 -26.98
C SER A 405 -1.41 23.19 -26.70
N ARG A 406 -1.48 24.08 -27.70
CA ARG A 406 -2.16 25.38 -27.61
C ARG A 406 -3.68 25.26 -27.41
N ASP A 407 -4.25 24.10 -27.69
CA ASP A 407 -5.64 23.73 -27.46
C ASP A 407 -5.83 22.93 -26.16
N GLY A 408 -4.84 22.93 -25.26
CA GLY A 408 -4.94 22.30 -23.95
C GLY A 408 -4.76 20.77 -23.96
N ARG A 409 -4.58 20.15 -25.13
CA ARG A 409 -4.35 18.70 -25.23
C ARG A 409 -2.96 18.32 -24.73
N VAL A 410 -2.87 17.24 -23.97
CA VAL A 410 -1.58 16.67 -23.59
C VAL A 410 -0.90 16.04 -24.81
N ILE A 411 0.29 16.52 -25.16
CA ILE A 411 1.09 16.05 -26.31
C ILE A 411 2.37 15.33 -25.89
N ALA A 412 2.81 15.52 -24.64
CA ALA A 412 3.97 14.83 -24.09
C ALA A 412 3.81 14.63 -22.58
N LYS A 413 4.27 13.48 -22.07
CA LYS A 413 4.42 13.21 -20.63
C LYS A 413 5.86 12.76 -20.40
N CYS A 414 6.58 13.50 -19.56
CA CYS A 414 7.92 13.14 -19.08
C CYS A 414 7.77 12.62 -17.64
N PRO A 415 7.96 11.32 -17.39
CA PRO A 415 7.83 10.76 -16.06
C PRO A 415 8.93 11.30 -15.13
N PRO A 416 8.71 11.24 -13.80
CA PRO A 416 9.76 11.57 -12.85
C PRO A 416 10.93 10.61 -13.00
N MET A 417 12.14 11.15 -12.97
CA MET A 417 13.37 10.37 -13.10
C MET A 417 13.93 10.13 -11.69
N MET A 418 13.60 8.99 -11.09
CA MET A 418 14.24 8.58 -9.83
C MET A 418 15.71 8.22 -10.11
N LYS A 419 16.60 8.49 -9.14
CA LYS A 419 17.99 8.03 -9.20
C LYS A 419 18.01 6.54 -9.59
N PRO A 420 18.82 6.11 -10.58
CA PRO A 420 18.93 4.70 -10.89
C PRO A 420 19.48 3.97 -9.67
N ARG A 421 18.62 3.18 -9.03
CA ARG A 421 19.03 2.05 -8.20
C ARG A 421 19.43 0.98 -9.20
N ALA A 422 20.74 0.86 -9.49
CA ALA A 422 21.37 -0.09 -10.43
C ALA A 422 20.37 -0.88 -11.29
N ILE A 423 19.86 -0.24 -12.35
CA ILE A 423 18.91 -0.87 -13.29
C ILE A 423 19.76 -1.69 -14.26
N ASN A 424 19.56 -3.00 -14.25
CA ASN A 424 20.16 -3.95 -15.20
C ASN A 424 19.88 -3.50 -16.66
N GLU A 425 20.87 -3.68 -17.53
CA GLU A 425 20.99 -3.08 -18.88
C GLU A 425 19.99 -3.57 -19.96
N HIS A 426 18.80 -4.07 -19.61
CA HIS A 426 17.91 -4.71 -20.60
C HIS A 426 16.53 -4.07 -20.86
N GLU A 427 16.17 -2.94 -20.26
CA GLU A 427 14.80 -2.40 -20.41
C GLU A 427 14.66 -1.03 -21.08
N ILE A 428 15.58 -0.64 -21.99
CA ILE A 428 15.38 0.54 -22.84
C ILE A 428 15.71 0.23 -24.29
N VAL A 429 14.98 -0.73 -24.87
CA VAL A 429 14.65 -0.75 -26.30
C VAL A 429 13.25 -1.34 -26.45
N ARG A 430 12.23 -0.48 -26.45
CA ARG A 430 11.02 -0.60 -27.28
C ARG A 430 10.22 0.70 -27.27
#